data_AF-A0AAW6SX49-F1
#
_entry.id   AF-A0AAW6SX49-F1
#
_cell.length_a   1.000
_cell.length_b   1.000
_cell.length_c   1.000
_cell.angle_alpha   90.00
_cell.angle_beta   90.00
_cell.angle_gamma   90.00
#
_symmetry.space_group_name_H-M   'P 1'
#
loop_
_entity.id
_entity.type
_entity.pdbx_description
1 polymer ?
#
loop_
_entity_poly.entity_id
_entity_poly.type
_entity_poly.pdbx_seq_one_letter_code
_entity_poly.pdbx_strand_id
1 'polypeptide(L)'
;MSESEKMMNNWLRHRNITEQLVDIPMKDEDLTFKPWEGAMTLGELFLHIVYWNDTFVSLVKNKEFMPPNIPVCTNVDELRSIVKKVTRITKEKYRLITDLDISSSLQMGNFAGSGSTFLTIMYDHEIHHKGQLFVYLRLLGKEKLPFFRDYK
;
A
#
# COMPACT_ATOMS: atom_id res chain seq x y z
N MET A 1 22.49 8.51 -1.38
CA MET A 1 21.08 8.12 -1.44
C MET A 1 20.34 9.22 -2.18
N SER A 2 19.74 8.91 -3.34
CA SER A 2 18.91 9.89 -4.06
C SER A 2 17.66 10.22 -3.26
N GLU A 3 16.94 11.29 -3.62
CA GLU A 3 15.70 11.64 -2.91
C GLU A 3 14.64 10.54 -3.09
N SER A 4 14.56 9.99 -4.31
CA SER A 4 13.75 8.81 -4.65
C SER A 4 14.02 7.64 -3.71
N GLU A 5 15.30 7.32 -3.50
CA GLU A 5 15.70 6.20 -2.66
C GLU A 5 15.35 6.42 -1.19
N LYS A 6 15.48 7.66 -0.67
CA LYS A 6 15.03 8.00 0.69
C LYS A 6 13.52 7.82 0.85
N MET A 7 12.72 8.34 -0.09
CA MET A 7 11.26 8.24 -0.04
C MET A 7 10.81 6.77 -0.13
N MET A 8 11.43 5.99 -1.03
CA MET A 8 11.19 4.55 -1.13
C MET A 8 11.51 3.83 0.19
N ASN A 9 12.68 4.10 0.79
CA ASN A 9 13.09 3.47 2.04
C ASN A 9 12.15 3.83 3.20
N ASN A 10 11.68 5.07 3.26
CA ASN A 10 10.67 5.49 4.24
C ASN A 10 9.34 4.76 4.06
N TRP A 11 8.88 4.60 2.82
CA TRP A 11 7.70 3.80 2.50
C TRP A 11 7.89 2.32 2.89
N LEU A 12 9.03 1.72 2.55
CA LEU A 12 9.33 0.32 2.88
C LEU A 12 9.26 0.04 4.39
N ARG A 13 9.65 1.00 5.23
CA ARG A 13 9.48 0.88 6.69
C ARG A 13 8.03 0.68 7.13
N HIS A 14 7.05 1.13 6.36
CA HIS A 14 5.64 0.86 6.61
C HIS A 14 5.12 -0.33 5.81
N ARG A 15 5.54 -0.48 4.55
CA ARG A 15 5.13 -1.59 3.71
C ARG A 15 5.55 -2.95 4.27
N ASN A 16 6.75 -3.04 4.83
CA ASN A 16 7.22 -4.25 5.52
C ASN A 16 6.26 -4.66 6.65
N ILE A 17 5.66 -3.69 7.34
CA ILE A 17 4.66 -3.97 8.38
C ILE A 17 3.36 -4.45 7.75
N THR A 18 2.89 -3.85 6.66
CA THR A 18 1.73 -4.37 5.90
C THR A 18 1.95 -5.81 5.44
N GLU A 19 3.15 -6.16 4.96
CA GLU A 19 3.52 -7.54 4.62
C GLU A 19 3.52 -8.47 5.85
N GLN A 20 4.00 -8.01 7.00
CA GLN A 20 3.89 -8.78 8.25
C GLN A 20 2.44 -8.95 8.72
N LEU A 21 1.56 -7.96 8.49
CA LEU A 21 0.15 -8.03 8.86
C LEU A 21 -0.60 -9.10 8.04
N VAL A 22 -0.31 -9.27 6.75
CA VAL A 22 -0.93 -10.34 5.94
C VAL A 22 -0.37 -11.73 6.28
N ASP A 23 0.79 -11.80 6.93
CA ASP A 23 1.36 -13.04 7.45
C ASP A 23 0.78 -13.46 8.82
N ILE A 24 -0.03 -12.61 9.47
CA ILE A 24 -0.75 -12.98 10.69
C ILE A 24 -1.74 -14.12 10.37
N PRO A 25 -1.82 -15.19 11.19
CA PRO A 25 -2.73 -16.29 10.96
C PRO A 25 -4.19 -15.84 10.87
N MET A 26 -4.81 -16.06 9.71
CA MET A 26 -6.21 -15.74 9.38
C MET A 26 -6.86 -16.95 8.73
N LYS A 27 -8.19 -17.01 8.79
CA LYS A 27 -8.98 -17.94 7.97
C LYS A 27 -9.51 -17.23 6.74
N ASP A 28 -9.90 -17.98 5.71
CA ASP A 28 -10.50 -17.41 4.49
C ASP A 28 -11.76 -16.60 4.80
N GLU A 29 -12.55 -17.00 5.81
CA GLU A 29 -13.74 -16.26 6.22
C GLU A 29 -13.41 -14.89 6.82
N ASP A 30 -12.25 -14.74 7.47
CA ASP A 30 -11.79 -13.47 8.06
C ASP A 30 -11.66 -12.37 6.97
N LEU A 31 -11.39 -12.76 5.72
CA LEU A 31 -11.21 -11.79 4.61
C LEU A 31 -12.47 -11.01 4.29
N THR A 32 -13.64 -11.56 4.60
CA THR A 32 -14.95 -10.92 4.35
C THR A 32 -15.39 -9.99 5.49
N PHE A 33 -14.65 -9.96 6.61
CA PHE A 33 -14.98 -9.17 7.78
C PHE A 33 -15.04 -7.67 7.46
N LYS A 34 -16.08 -7.01 7.98
CA LYS A 34 -16.27 -5.55 7.93
C LYS A 34 -16.56 -5.01 9.34
N PRO A 35 -15.88 -3.95 9.78
CA PRO A 35 -16.17 -3.32 11.08
C PRO A 35 -17.49 -2.55 11.13
N TRP A 36 -18.02 -2.10 9.98
CA TRP A 36 -19.35 -1.49 9.85
C TRP A 36 -19.92 -1.70 8.45
N GLU A 37 -21.23 -1.47 8.29
CA GLU A 37 -21.90 -1.60 7.00
C GLU A 37 -21.36 -0.61 5.96
N GLY A 38 -21.00 -1.08 4.78
CA GLY A 38 -20.37 -0.26 3.74
C GLY A 38 -18.85 -0.05 3.89
N ALA A 39 -18.20 -0.58 4.93
CA ALA A 39 -16.73 -0.63 4.98
C ALA A 39 -16.16 -1.55 3.88
N MET A 40 -14.89 -1.34 3.52
CA MET A 40 -14.13 -2.37 2.81
C MET A 40 -14.00 -3.61 3.70
N THR A 41 -14.06 -4.79 3.08
CA THR A 41 -13.67 -6.04 3.75
C THR A 41 -12.18 -6.02 4.11
N LEU A 42 -11.74 -6.92 4.99
CA LEU A 42 -10.32 -7.05 5.31
C LEU A 42 -9.47 -7.34 4.06
N GLY A 43 -9.93 -8.26 3.21
CA GLY A 43 -9.24 -8.58 1.95
C GLY A 43 -9.18 -7.39 1.01
N GLU A 44 -10.30 -6.69 0.82
CA GLU A 44 -10.36 -5.46 0.01
C GLU A 44 -9.39 -4.38 0.52
N LEU A 45 -9.30 -4.18 1.84
CA LEU A 45 -8.42 -3.18 2.44
C LEU A 45 -6.93 -3.47 2.19
N PHE A 46 -6.51 -4.74 2.33
CA PHE A 46 -5.13 -5.13 1.98
C PHE A 46 -4.81 -4.88 0.51
N LEU A 47 -5.71 -5.29 -0.39
CA LEU A 47 -5.51 -5.11 -1.83
C LEU A 47 -5.53 -3.63 -2.24
N HIS A 48 -6.44 -2.85 -1.67
CA HIS A 48 -6.54 -1.41 -1.86
C HIS A 48 -5.21 -0.71 -1.56
N ILE A 49 -4.57 -1.02 -0.43
CA ILE A 49 -3.26 -0.45 -0.08
C ILE A 49 -2.21 -0.74 -1.14
N VAL A 50 -2.01 -2.02 -1.49
CA VAL A 50 -0.89 -2.40 -2.36
C VAL A 50 -1.07 -1.91 -3.79
N TYR A 51 -2.29 -1.96 -4.32
CA TYR A 51 -2.58 -1.53 -5.69
C TYR A 51 -2.57 -0.01 -5.84
N TRP A 52 -3.12 0.76 -4.89
CA TRP A 52 -3.04 2.22 -4.97
C TRP A 52 -1.61 2.73 -4.88
N ASN A 53 -0.77 2.08 -4.07
CA ASN A 53 0.65 2.41 -4.01
C ASN A 53 1.35 2.16 -5.35
N ASP A 54 1.07 1.04 -6.01
CA ASP A 54 1.57 0.78 -7.36
C ASP A 54 1.10 1.84 -8.36
N THR A 55 -0.17 2.26 -8.27
CA THR A 55 -0.74 3.33 -9.10
C THR A 55 -0.01 4.66 -8.91
N PHE A 56 0.25 5.10 -7.68
CA PHE A 56 0.96 6.37 -7.44
C PHE A 56 2.40 6.32 -7.97
N VAL A 57 3.14 5.23 -7.72
CA VAL A 57 4.50 5.06 -8.25
C VAL A 57 4.49 5.05 -9.78
N SER A 58 3.52 4.35 -10.38
CA SER A 58 3.36 4.30 -11.84
C SER A 58 2.99 5.67 -12.42
N LEU A 59 2.11 6.44 -11.78
CA LEU A 59 1.79 7.81 -12.18
C LEU A 59 3.04 8.69 -12.20
N VAL A 60 3.84 8.63 -11.13
CA VAL A 60 5.05 9.45 -11.03
C VAL A 60 6.06 9.07 -12.10
N LYS A 61 6.19 7.77 -12.42
CA LYS A 61 7.14 7.32 -13.44
C LYS A 61 6.67 7.57 -14.87
N ASN A 62 5.42 7.26 -15.16
CA ASN A 62 4.87 7.25 -16.52
C ASN A 62 4.20 8.57 -16.90
N LYS A 63 3.98 9.47 -15.93
CA LYS A 63 3.26 10.74 -16.08
C LYS A 63 1.80 10.58 -16.51
N GLU A 64 1.24 9.38 -16.34
CA GLU A 64 -0.11 9.03 -16.73
C GLU A 64 -0.85 8.37 -15.57
N PHE A 65 -2.07 8.84 -15.30
CA PHE A 65 -2.92 8.24 -14.28
C PHE A 65 -3.75 7.11 -14.87
N MET A 66 -3.60 5.92 -14.28
CA MET A 66 -4.48 4.78 -14.53
C MET A 66 -5.02 4.26 -13.20
N PRO A 67 -6.34 4.20 -13.01
CA PRO A 67 -6.92 3.67 -11.78
C PRO A 67 -6.54 2.19 -11.62
N PRO A 68 -6.34 1.71 -10.38
CA PRO A 68 -5.98 0.32 -10.16
C PRO A 68 -7.14 -0.62 -10.54
N ASN A 69 -6.82 -1.72 -11.22
CA ASN A 69 -7.73 -2.85 -11.35
C ASN A 69 -7.49 -3.83 -10.19
N ILE A 70 -8.32 -3.73 -9.16
CA ILE A 70 -8.17 -4.50 -7.92
C ILE A 70 -8.98 -5.80 -8.05
N PRO A 71 -8.35 -6.98 -7.95
CA PRO A 71 -9.07 -8.25 -8.01
C PRO A 71 -9.86 -8.49 -6.71
N VAL A 72 -10.86 -9.36 -6.80
CA VAL A 72 -11.46 -9.96 -5.59
C VAL A 72 -10.56 -11.12 -5.16
N CYS A 73 -10.31 -11.24 -3.86
CA CYS A 73 -9.55 -12.36 -3.30
C CYS A 73 -10.27 -12.89 -2.06
N THR A 74 -10.51 -14.19 -2.04
CA THR A 74 -11.23 -14.90 -0.98
C THR A 74 -10.37 -15.95 -0.29
N ASN A 75 -9.09 -16.05 -0.66
CA ASN A 75 -8.16 -17.01 -0.09
C ASN A 75 -6.95 -16.30 0.53
N VAL A 76 -6.63 -16.64 1.78
CA VAL A 76 -5.57 -15.96 2.55
C VAL A 76 -4.18 -16.16 1.92
N ASP A 77 -3.91 -17.35 1.39
CA ASP A 77 -2.61 -17.63 0.77
C ASP A 77 -2.44 -16.89 -0.57
N GLU A 78 -3.51 -16.79 -1.35
CA GLU A 78 -3.56 -15.94 -2.54
C GLU A 78 -3.37 -14.47 -2.18
N LEU A 79 -4.07 -13.95 -1.16
CA LEU A 79 -3.93 -12.57 -0.70
C LEU A 79 -2.48 -12.28 -0.31
N ARG A 80 -1.86 -13.16 0.48
CA ARG A 80 -0.45 -13.05 0.87
C ARG A 80 0.47 -13.02 -0.35
N SER A 81 0.24 -13.90 -1.32
CA SER A 81 1.00 -13.94 -2.58
C SER A 81 0.87 -12.63 -3.37
N ILE A 82 -0.35 -12.09 -3.49
CA ILE A 82 -0.63 -10.83 -4.18
C ILE A 82 0.09 -9.67 -3.47
N VAL A 83 -0.06 -9.54 -2.15
CA VAL A 83 0.57 -8.45 -1.38
C VAL A 83 2.09 -8.44 -1.58
N LYS A 84 2.75 -9.61 -1.48
CA LYS A 84 4.21 -9.73 -1.68
C LYS A 84 4.61 -9.48 -3.13
N LYS A 85 3.85 -10.01 -4.10
CA LYS A 85 4.11 -9.81 -5.53
C LYS A 85 4.00 -8.33 -5.92
N VAL A 86 2.91 -7.67 -5.53
CA VAL A 86 2.68 -6.26 -5.86
C VAL A 86 3.71 -5.38 -5.15
N THR A 87 4.05 -5.66 -3.89
CA THR A 87 5.13 -4.96 -3.18
C THR A 87 6.47 -5.01 -3.93
N ARG A 88 6.86 -6.20 -4.40
CA ARG A 88 8.07 -6.35 -5.22
C ARG A 88 7.98 -5.52 -6.50
N ILE A 89 6.87 -5.60 -7.23
CA ILE A 89 6.65 -4.85 -8.48
C ILE A 89 6.75 -3.35 -8.23
N THR A 90 6.03 -2.83 -7.23
CA THR A 90 6.03 -1.41 -6.88
C THR A 90 7.42 -0.95 -6.49
N LYS A 91 8.17 -1.74 -5.72
CA LYS A 91 9.55 -1.44 -5.35
C LYS A 91 10.47 -1.36 -6.57
N GLU A 92 10.37 -2.28 -7.52
CA GLU A 92 11.17 -2.22 -8.76
C GLU A 92 10.82 -0.99 -9.59
N LYS A 93 9.53 -0.63 -9.72
CA LYS A 93 9.12 0.61 -10.40
C LYS A 93 9.65 1.86 -9.69
N TYR A 94 9.60 1.87 -8.36
CA TYR A 94 10.08 3.00 -7.55
C TYR A 94 11.58 3.24 -7.78
N ARG A 95 12.39 2.18 -7.87
CA ARG A 95 13.83 2.29 -8.17
C ARG A 95 14.14 2.99 -9.51
N LEU A 96 13.18 3.02 -10.44
CA LEU A 96 13.32 3.70 -11.73
C LEU A 96 12.96 5.19 -11.68
N ILE A 97 12.41 5.68 -10.56
CA ILE A 97 12.07 7.09 -10.37
C ILE A 97 13.35 7.91 -10.21
N THR A 98 13.50 8.92 -11.08
CA THR A 98 14.62 9.85 -11.09
C THR A 98 14.31 11.15 -10.34
N ASP A 99 15.32 11.98 -10.07
CA ASP A 99 15.10 13.30 -9.46
C ASP A 99 14.29 14.25 -10.38
N LEU A 100 14.40 14.08 -11.71
CA LEU A 100 13.52 14.77 -12.66
C LEU A 100 12.07 14.29 -12.49
N ASP A 101 11.87 13.00 -12.27
CA ASP A 101 10.52 12.46 -12.06
C ASP A 101 9.85 13.05 -10.81
N ILE A 102 10.63 13.21 -9.74
CA ILE A 102 10.21 13.78 -8.45
C ILE A 102 9.81 15.25 -8.58
N SER A 103 10.57 16.03 -9.35
CA SER A 103 10.33 17.46 -9.53
C SER A 103 9.30 17.78 -10.62
N SER A 104 8.96 16.81 -11.48
CA SER A 104 7.97 16.96 -12.55
C SER A 104 6.59 17.33 -12.01
N SER A 105 5.90 18.24 -12.70
CA SER A 105 4.49 18.51 -12.46
C SER A 105 3.63 17.38 -13.03
N LEU A 106 2.65 16.93 -12.25
CA LEU A 106 1.73 15.85 -12.54
C LEU A 106 0.30 16.28 -12.28
N GLN A 107 -0.65 15.58 -12.90
CA GLN A 107 -2.07 15.79 -12.69
C GLN A 107 -2.81 14.46 -12.56
N MET A 108 -3.71 14.37 -11.58
CA MET A 108 -4.60 13.24 -11.34
C MET A 108 -6.01 13.79 -11.08
N GLY A 109 -6.86 13.78 -12.12
CA GLY A 109 -8.15 14.46 -12.07
C GLY A 109 -7.99 15.96 -11.76
N ASN A 110 -8.63 16.42 -10.68
CA ASN A 110 -8.56 17.81 -10.23
C ASN A 110 -7.37 18.11 -9.32
N PHE A 111 -6.54 17.11 -9.01
CA PHE A 111 -5.37 17.29 -8.15
C PHE A 111 -4.12 17.46 -9.01
N ALA A 112 -3.36 18.52 -8.76
CA ALA A 112 -2.08 18.79 -9.40
C ALA A 112 -0.98 18.91 -8.34
N GLY A 113 0.22 18.47 -8.67
CA GLY A 113 1.36 18.50 -7.76
C GLY A 113 2.61 17.93 -8.38
N SER A 114 3.73 18.05 -7.66
CA SER A 114 5.00 17.43 -8.07
C SER A 114 4.97 15.91 -7.88
N GLY A 115 5.90 15.20 -8.53
CA GLY A 115 6.17 13.78 -8.24
C GLY A 115 6.36 13.50 -6.74
N SER A 116 7.13 14.33 -6.03
CA SER A 116 7.26 14.23 -4.57
C SER A 116 5.93 14.36 -3.84
N THR A 117 5.05 15.26 -4.27
CA THR A 117 3.73 15.46 -3.64
C THR A 117 2.91 14.17 -3.75
N PHE A 118 2.86 13.55 -4.92
CA PHE A 118 2.12 12.30 -5.13
C PHE A 118 2.74 11.12 -4.36
N LEU A 119 4.07 11.03 -4.27
CA LEU A 119 4.73 9.99 -3.45
C LEU A 119 4.51 10.19 -1.94
N THR A 120 4.38 11.44 -1.47
CA THR A 120 3.99 11.72 -0.09
C THR A 120 2.53 11.34 0.16
N ILE A 121 1.61 11.63 -0.75
CA ILE A 121 0.21 11.19 -0.65
C ILE A 121 0.13 9.66 -0.58
N MET A 122 0.89 8.97 -1.41
CA MET A 122 0.99 7.51 -1.38
C MET A 122 1.44 7.00 0.00
N TYR A 123 2.46 7.64 0.59
CA TYR A 123 2.99 7.31 1.90
C TYR A 123 1.95 7.50 3.01
N ASP A 124 1.27 8.65 3.02
CA ASP A 124 0.23 8.95 4.01
C ASP A 124 -0.97 8.01 3.88
N HIS A 125 -1.34 7.67 2.64
CA HIS A 125 -2.41 6.72 2.31
C HIS A 125 -2.13 5.31 2.85
N GLU A 126 -0.90 4.80 2.66
CA GLU A 126 -0.44 3.52 3.24
C GLU A 126 -0.54 3.57 4.78
N ILE A 127 -0.06 4.64 5.42
CA ILE A 127 -0.11 4.76 6.89
C ILE A 127 -1.55 4.75 7.39
N HIS A 128 -2.43 5.53 6.76
CA HIS A 128 -3.83 5.65 7.10
C HIS A 128 -4.53 4.27 7.06
N HIS A 129 -4.45 3.58 5.92
CA HIS A 129 -5.14 2.31 5.74
C HIS A 129 -4.47 1.15 6.49
N LYS A 130 -3.14 1.18 6.67
CA LYS A 130 -2.48 0.23 7.59
C LYS A 130 -2.98 0.42 9.03
N GLY A 131 -3.21 1.66 9.47
CA GLY A 131 -3.86 1.93 10.75
C GLY A 131 -5.22 1.24 10.88
N GLN A 132 -6.03 1.26 9.82
CA GLN A 132 -7.28 0.52 9.76
C GLN A 132 -7.05 -1.01 9.83
N LEU A 133 -6.07 -1.56 9.11
CA LEU A 133 -5.74 -2.99 9.19
C LEU A 133 -5.42 -3.44 10.62
N PHE A 134 -4.68 -2.64 11.39
CA PHE A 134 -4.43 -2.93 12.80
C PHE A 134 -5.74 -3.09 13.59
N VAL A 135 -6.71 -2.20 13.38
CA VAL A 135 -8.02 -2.27 14.05
C VAL A 135 -8.82 -3.49 13.59
N TYR A 136 -8.86 -3.78 12.29
CA TYR A 136 -9.54 -4.96 11.76
C TYR A 136 -9.01 -6.26 12.38
N LEU A 137 -7.69 -6.42 12.40
CA LEU A 137 -7.05 -7.60 12.98
C LEU A 137 -7.32 -7.71 14.50
N ARG A 138 -7.36 -6.59 15.23
CA ARG A 138 -7.72 -6.60 16.65
C ARG A 138 -9.17 -7.02 16.88
N LEU A 139 -10.10 -6.54 16.05
CA LEU A 139 -11.52 -6.94 16.12
C LEU A 139 -11.71 -8.44 15.82
N LEU A 140 -10.84 -9.02 14.99
CA LEU A 140 -10.76 -10.46 14.73
C LEU A 140 -9.96 -11.25 15.79
N GLY A 141 -9.64 -10.63 16.92
CA GLY A 141 -8.98 -11.28 18.06
C GLY A 141 -7.48 -11.53 17.87
N LYS A 142 -6.81 -10.90 16.90
CA LYS A 142 -5.35 -11.05 16.72
C LYS A 142 -4.61 -10.16 17.73
N GLU A 143 -4.09 -10.76 18.80
CA GLU A 143 -3.48 -10.01 19.91
C GLU A 143 -2.01 -9.63 19.68
N LYS A 144 -1.26 -10.45 18.94
CA LYS A 144 0.17 -10.27 18.69
C LYS A 144 0.37 -9.64 17.32
N LEU A 145 0.47 -8.31 17.29
CA LEU A 145 0.71 -7.53 16.09
C LEU A 145 2.07 -6.82 16.18
N PRO A 146 2.77 -6.60 15.05
CA PRO A 146 4.05 -5.89 15.03
C PRO A 146 3.90 -4.42 15.42
N PHE A 147 5.04 -3.75 15.70
CA PHE A 147 5.04 -2.29 15.82
C PHE A 147 4.67 -1.65 14.47
N PHE A 148 4.03 -0.48 14.48
CA PHE A 148 3.38 0.10 13.29
C PHE A 148 4.35 0.55 12.17
N ARG A 149 5.66 0.55 12.45
CA ARG A 149 6.74 0.94 11.55
C ARG A 149 8.00 0.14 11.88
N ASP A 150 8.70 -0.25 10.84
CA ASP A 150 10.03 -0.86 10.93
C ASP A 150 11.09 0.22 11.16
N TYR A 151 11.87 0.06 12.23
CA TYR A 151 12.99 0.96 12.58
C TYR A 151 14.34 0.28 12.46
N LYS A 152 14.36 -0.99 12.06
CA LYS A 152 15.60 -1.73 11.81
C LYS A 152 16.23 -1.32 10.47
#